data_AF-A0A956ICP4-F1
#
_entry.id   AF-A0A956ICP4-F1
#
_cell.length_a   1.000
_cell.length_b   1.000
_cell.length_c   1.000
_cell.angle_alpha   90.00
_cell.angle_beta   90.00
_cell.angle_gamma   90.00
#
_symmetry.space_group_name_H-M   'P 1'
#
loop_
_entity.id
_entity.type
_entity.pdbx_description
1 polymer ?
#
loop_
_entity_poly.entity_id
_entity_poly.type
_entity_poly.pdbx_seq_one_letter_code
_entity_poly.pdbx_strand_id
1 'polypeptide(L)'
;MNRVLLLVALCAALGCDVEPFCVDRCDGVDGSVGDAGMSDTGVRPDVGAFDGGVCVPSEDGVEACNALDDDCDGTIDEGFDFTRDPRHCGVCGNECRFPNAEGSCVDSECVVGACSDGFVGLDDETGCEYACPVFPTQAEECNG
;
A
#
# COMPACT_ATOMS: atom_id res chain seq x y z
N MET A 1 -31.33 -57.25 58.38
CA MET A 1 -30.06 -56.63 57.99
C MET A 1 -29.27 -57.63 57.15
N ASN A 2 -29.43 -57.60 55.82
CA ASN A 2 -28.44 -58.19 54.90
C ASN A 2 -28.56 -57.53 53.53
N ARG A 3 -27.40 -57.18 52.95
CA ARG A 3 -27.18 -56.22 51.88
C ARG A 3 -27.50 -56.80 50.50
N VAL A 4 -28.28 -56.11 49.69
CA VAL A 4 -28.21 -56.22 48.21
C VAL A 4 -28.30 -54.81 47.63
N LEU A 5 -27.14 -54.17 47.55
CA LEU A 5 -26.90 -52.97 46.75
C LEU A 5 -26.69 -53.46 45.31
N LEU A 6 -27.72 -53.50 44.48
CA LEU A 6 -27.57 -53.81 43.05
C LEU A 6 -27.46 -52.49 42.28
N LEU A 7 -26.22 -52.03 42.16
CA LEU A 7 -25.77 -51.10 41.12
C LEU A 7 -25.87 -51.83 39.78
N VAL A 8 -26.81 -51.43 38.92
CA VAL A 8 -26.80 -51.84 37.51
C VAL A 8 -26.50 -50.62 36.66
N ALA A 9 -25.21 -50.51 36.35
CA ALA A 9 -24.62 -50.04 35.11
C ALA A 9 -25.35 -48.90 34.39
N LEU A 10 -24.82 -47.70 34.66
CA LEU A 10 -24.60 -46.63 33.69
C LEU A 10 -24.28 -47.22 32.31
N CYS A 11 -25.27 -47.23 31.40
CA CYS A 11 -25.04 -47.56 30.01
C CYS A 11 -24.26 -46.39 29.40
N ALA A 12 -22.95 -46.59 29.29
CA ALA A 12 -22.04 -45.66 28.67
C ALA A 12 -22.51 -45.35 27.24
N ALA A 13 -22.51 -44.05 26.94
CA ALA A 13 -22.23 -43.46 25.65
C ALA A 13 -22.24 -44.43 24.45
N LEU A 14 -23.41 -44.59 23.84
CA LEU A 14 -23.48 -44.67 22.38
C LEU A 14 -23.88 -43.29 21.87
N GLY A 15 -23.08 -42.29 22.24
CA GLY A 15 -22.98 -41.08 21.45
C GLY A 15 -22.22 -41.48 20.19
N CYS A 16 -22.92 -41.56 19.06
CA CYS A 16 -22.22 -41.38 17.81
C CYS A 16 -21.83 -39.89 17.77
N ASP A 17 -20.59 -39.57 18.12
CA ASP A 17 -20.01 -38.27 17.76
C ASP A 17 -19.91 -38.23 16.24
N VAL A 18 -21.00 -37.82 15.60
CA VAL A 18 -20.97 -37.35 14.22
C VAL A 18 -20.41 -35.94 14.29
N GLU A 19 -19.08 -35.82 14.18
CA GLU A 19 -18.43 -34.53 13.94
C GLU A 19 -18.59 -34.22 12.45
N PRO A 20 -19.45 -33.27 12.05
CA PRO A 20 -19.68 -32.97 10.63
C PRO A 20 -18.51 -32.24 9.96
N PHE A 21 -17.30 -32.23 10.56
CA PHE A 21 -16.12 -31.54 10.03
C PHE A 21 -14.79 -32.22 10.40
N CYS A 22 -14.65 -33.53 10.21
CA CYS A 22 -13.33 -34.19 10.15
C CYS A 22 -13.00 -34.57 8.70
N VAL A 23 -12.57 -33.58 7.90
CA VAL A 23 -12.08 -33.76 6.53
C VAL A 23 -10.56 -33.87 6.55
N ASP A 24 -10.08 -35.04 6.96
CA ASP A 24 -8.68 -35.52 7.00
C ASP A 24 -7.89 -35.40 8.32
N ARG A 25 -7.64 -36.60 8.89
CA ARG A 25 -6.68 -36.99 9.96
C ARG A 25 -7.01 -36.65 11.41
N CYS A 26 -7.80 -37.55 12.01
CA CYS A 26 -7.81 -37.78 13.45
C CYS A 26 -7.10 -39.09 13.76
N ASP A 27 -5.76 -39.07 13.83
CA ASP A 27 -4.99 -40.10 14.54
C ASP A 27 -4.08 -39.38 15.54
N GLY A 28 -4.41 -39.55 16.82
CA GLY A 28 -3.78 -38.86 17.94
C GLY A 28 -2.31 -39.22 18.14
N VAL A 29 -1.44 -38.40 17.55
CA VAL A 29 -0.04 -38.24 17.98
C VAL A 29 0.31 -36.75 17.91
N ASP A 30 0.45 -36.17 19.10
CA ASP A 30 1.23 -34.97 19.46
C ASP A 30 1.64 -34.05 18.30
N GLY A 31 0.82 -33.03 18.04
CA GLY A 31 1.28 -31.63 17.97
C GLY A 31 2.34 -31.21 16.94
N SER A 32 2.71 -32.03 15.96
CA SER A 32 3.45 -31.58 14.78
C SER A 32 2.53 -31.71 13.58
N VAL A 33 1.90 -30.59 13.23
CA VAL A 33 1.30 -30.37 11.91
C VAL A 33 2.30 -30.84 10.85
N GLY A 34 2.00 -31.99 10.26
CA GLY A 34 2.68 -32.44 9.05
C GLY A 34 2.36 -31.45 7.96
N ASP A 35 3.41 -30.87 7.40
CA ASP A 35 3.41 -29.94 6.27
C ASP A 35 2.92 -30.65 4.99
N ALA A 36 1.65 -31.01 4.97
CA ALA A 36 1.01 -31.67 3.85
C ALA A 36 0.62 -30.62 2.80
N GLY A 37 1.61 -30.19 2.02
CA GLY A 37 1.42 -29.72 0.66
C GLY A 37 0.81 -28.32 0.54
N MET A 38 1.63 -27.30 0.76
CA MET A 38 1.45 -26.04 0.05
C MET A 38 1.91 -26.26 -1.39
N SER A 39 1.04 -25.96 -2.35
CA SER A 39 1.43 -25.89 -3.76
C SER A 39 2.48 -24.78 -3.89
N ASP A 40 3.69 -25.12 -4.36
CA ASP A 40 4.84 -24.21 -4.58
C ASP A 40 4.60 -23.13 -5.64
N THR A 41 3.35 -22.73 -5.91
CA THR A 41 3.01 -21.70 -6.90
C THR A 41 1.99 -20.68 -6.37
N GLY A 42 2.07 -20.30 -5.10
CA GLY A 42 1.30 -19.15 -4.62
C GLY A 42 1.60 -18.82 -3.16
N VAL A 43 2.31 -17.71 -2.96
CA VAL A 43 2.32 -16.82 -1.78
C VAL A 43 2.03 -17.50 -0.42
N ARG A 44 3.07 -17.63 0.40
CA ARG A 44 2.96 -18.14 1.77
C ARG A 44 2.00 -17.27 2.60
N PRO A 45 1.02 -17.84 3.32
CA PRO A 45 0.12 -17.06 4.19
C PRO A 45 0.80 -16.53 5.46
N ASP A 46 2.01 -17.01 5.78
CA ASP A 46 2.76 -16.62 6.98
C ASP A 46 3.68 -15.41 6.76
N VAL A 47 3.86 -14.95 5.51
CA VAL A 47 4.18 -13.54 5.25
C VAL A 47 2.82 -12.88 5.04
N GLY A 48 2.11 -12.70 6.16
CA GLY A 48 0.81 -12.04 6.15
C GLY A 48 0.89 -10.75 5.36
N ALA A 49 -0.23 -10.32 4.80
CA ALA A 49 -0.43 -8.93 4.44
C ALA A 49 -0.01 -8.07 5.63
N PHE A 50 1.24 -7.62 5.62
CA PHE A 50 1.69 -6.56 6.48
C PHE A 50 0.94 -5.31 6.02
N ASP A 51 0.79 -4.33 6.90
CA ASP A 51 0.19 -3.03 6.59
C ASP A 51 0.86 -2.30 5.38
N GLY A 52 1.89 -2.93 4.77
CA GLY A 52 2.62 -2.54 3.57
C GLY A 52 2.27 -3.34 2.30
N GLY A 53 1.02 -3.77 2.10
CA GLY A 53 0.54 -4.11 0.75
C GLY A 53 0.93 -5.49 0.19
N VAL A 54 0.71 -5.69 -1.11
CA VAL A 54 1.02 -6.95 -1.82
C VAL A 54 2.41 -6.83 -2.42
N CYS A 55 3.31 -7.75 -2.08
CA CYS A 55 4.64 -7.86 -2.69
C CYS A 55 4.52 -8.32 -4.15
N VAL A 56 5.01 -7.48 -5.07
CA VAL A 56 5.04 -7.72 -6.51
C VAL A 56 6.45 -7.41 -7.01
N PRO A 57 7.37 -8.38 -6.98
CA PRO A 57 8.78 -8.13 -7.24
C PRO A 57 9.01 -7.53 -8.64
N SER A 58 9.76 -6.42 -8.71
CA SER A 58 10.26 -5.89 -9.98
C SER A 58 11.57 -6.59 -10.39
N GLU A 59 11.93 -6.56 -11.68
CA GLU A 59 13.09 -7.32 -12.23
C GLU A 59 14.42 -7.03 -11.51
N ASP A 60 14.55 -5.84 -10.91
CA ASP A 60 15.74 -5.40 -10.19
C ASP A 60 15.48 -5.09 -8.70
N GLY A 61 14.26 -5.33 -8.18
CA GLY A 61 13.86 -4.93 -6.83
C GLY A 61 13.93 -3.42 -6.62
N VAL A 62 13.65 -2.66 -7.67
CA VAL A 62 13.57 -1.20 -7.62
C VAL A 62 12.12 -0.82 -7.35
N GLU A 63 11.93 -0.02 -6.31
CA GLU A 63 10.65 0.60 -5.98
C GLU A 63 10.13 1.45 -7.14
N ALA A 64 8.91 1.17 -7.56
CA ALA A 64 8.13 2.01 -8.45
C ALA A 64 6.93 2.52 -7.69
N CYS A 65 6.65 3.83 -7.80
CA CYS A 65 5.47 4.48 -7.21
C CYS A 65 4.16 3.93 -7.84
N ASN A 66 3.74 2.74 -7.44
CA ASN A 66 2.66 1.95 -8.06
C ASN A 66 1.69 1.36 -7.01
N ALA A 67 1.89 1.68 -5.72
CA ALA A 67 1.16 1.17 -4.57
C ALA A 67 1.33 -0.33 -4.30
N LEU A 68 2.46 -0.89 -4.72
CA LEU A 68 2.93 -2.25 -4.45
C LEU A 68 4.30 -2.17 -3.78
N ASP A 69 4.67 -3.27 -3.14
CA ASP A 69 5.99 -3.46 -2.54
C ASP A 69 6.84 -4.21 -3.59
N ASP A 70 7.69 -3.48 -4.34
CA ASP A 70 8.41 -4.01 -5.50
C ASP A 70 9.74 -4.66 -5.11
N ASP A 71 10.29 -4.32 -3.95
CA ASP A 71 11.51 -4.90 -3.37
C ASP A 71 11.24 -5.94 -2.26
N CYS A 72 9.98 -6.03 -1.83
CA CYS A 72 9.44 -6.96 -0.84
C CYS A 72 10.05 -6.82 0.56
N ASP A 73 10.42 -5.60 0.95
CA ASP A 73 10.93 -5.28 2.29
C ASP A 73 9.82 -5.02 3.34
N GLY A 74 8.56 -4.97 2.89
CA GLY A 74 7.38 -4.77 3.73
C GLY A 74 6.95 -3.32 3.87
N THR A 75 7.58 -2.39 3.15
CA THR A 75 7.09 -1.03 2.93
C THR A 75 6.57 -0.86 1.50
N ILE A 76 5.63 0.08 1.29
CA ILE A 76 5.08 0.37 -0.04
C ILE A 76 5.66 1.69 -0.47
N ASP A 77 6.14 1.74 -1.72
CA ASP A 77 6.59 2.95 -2.39
C ASP A 77 7.57 3.75 -1.48
N GLU A 78 8.55 3.09 -0.89
CA GLU A 78 9.62 3.75 -0.14
C GLU A 78 10.71 4.32 -1.07
N GLY A 79 11.65 5.08 -0.49
CA GLY A 79 12.71 5.72 -1.27
C GLY A 79 12.28 6.95 -2.09
N PHE A 80 10.98 7.28 -2.14
CA PHE A 80 10.47 8.52 -2.72
C PHE A 80 10.44 9.66 -1.68
N ASP A 81 10.76 10.89 -2.11
CA ASP A 81 10.68 12.07 -1.24
C ASP A 81 9.34 12.79 -1.42
N PHE A 82 8.37 12.45 -0.59
CA PHE A 82 7.05 13.08 -0.62
C PHE A 82 7.04 14.51 -0.09
N THR A 83 8.12 15.00 0.51
CA THR A 83 8.17 16.34 1.10
C THR A 83 8.75 17.40 0.17
N ARG A 84 9.58 16.98 -0.80
CA ARG A 84 10.37 17.87 -1.66
C ARG A 84 10.48 17.43 -3.11
N ASP A 85 10.17 16.19 -3.48
CA ASP A 85 10.18 15.79 -4.90
C ASP A 85 8.93 16.34 -5.60
N PRO A 86 9.07 17.26 -6.58
CA PRO A 86 7.93 17.79 -7.32
C PRO A 86 7.17 16.74 -8.13
N ARG A 87 7.71 15.53 -8.35
CA ARG A 87 7.03 14.43 -9.08
C ARG A 87 6.21 13.51 -8.18
N HIS A 88 6.40 13.58 -6.86
CA HIS A 88 5.77 12.71 -5.87
C HIS A 88 5.28 13.53 -4.67
N CYS A 89 4.79 14.75 -4.84
CA CYS A 89 4.57 15.64 -3.69
C CYS A 89 3.40 15.17 -2.81
N GLY A 90 3.65 14.84 -1.56
CA GLY A 90 2.67 14.32 -0.58
C GLY A 90 2.19 12.89 -0.84
N VAL A 91 2.21 12.42 -2.08
CA VAL A 91 1.83 11.06 -2.47
C VAL A 91 2.49 10.68 -3.81
N CYS A 92 2.60 9.38 -4.06
CA CYS A 92 3.06 8.84 -5.33
C CYS A 92 2.37 9.46 -6.55
N GLY A 93 3.19 9.85 -7.53
CA GLY A 93 2.75 10.38 -8.81
C GLY A 93 2.06 11.75 -8.75
N ASN A 94 2.00 12.40 -7.59
CA ASN A 94 1.47 13.76 -7.49
C ASN A 94 2.50 14.78 -7.98
N GLU A 95 2.55 14.92 -9.30
CA GLU A 95 3.44 15.90 -9.94
C GLU A 95 2.86 17.32 -9.81
N CYS A 96 3.62 18.21 -9.19
CA CYS A 96 3.29 19.62 -9.11
C CYS A 96 3.41 20.26 -10.51
N ARG A 97 2.27 20.43 -11.17
CA ARG A 97 2.19 21.06 -12.50
C ARG A 97 1.37 22.34 -12.41
N PHE A 98 1.95 23.44 -12.88
CA PHE A 98 1.31 24.74 -12.94
C PHE A 98 1.34 25.29 -14.37
N PRO A 99 0.31 26.06 -14.79
CA PRO A 99 0.33 26.73 -16.08
C PRO A 99 1.51 27.69 -16.18
N ASN A 100 2.40 27.42 -17.14
CA ASN A 100 3.58 28.22 -17.46
C ASN A 100 4.50 28.56 -16.28
N ALA A 101 4.52 27.70 -15.27
CA ALA A 101 5.40 27.83 -14.12
C ALA A 101 5.98 26.47 -13.75
N GLU A 102 7.19 26.48 -13.20
CA GLU A 102 7.75 25.32 -12.52
C GLU A 102 6.92 24.98 -11.28
N GLY A 103 6.76 23.69 -10.98
CA GLY A 103 6.16 23.27 -9.71
C GLY A 103 7.22 22.93 -8.68
N SER A 104 6.99 23.38 -7.45
CA SER A 104 7.84 23.04 -6.30
C SER A 104 7.01 22.28 -5.27
N CYS A 105 7.64 21.35 -4.57
CA CYS A 105 7.04 20.66 -3.42
C CYS A 105 7.67 21.20 -2.13
N VAL A 106 6.85 21.76 -1.25
CA VAL A 106 7.29 22.29 0.05
C VAL A 106 6.38 21.74 1.13
N ASP A 107 6.96 21.03 2.11
CA ASP A 107 6.21 20.43 3.22
C ASP A 107 5.04 19.56 2.74
N SER A 108 5.26 18.80 1.67
CA SER A 108 4.24 17.94 1.03
C SER A 108 3.09 18.70 0.34
N GLU A 109 3.24 20.01 0.13
CA GLU A 109 2.28 20.84 -0.60
C GLU A 109 2.89 21.34 -1.92
N CYS A 110 2.12 21.23 -3.01
CA CYS A 110 2.51 21.78 -4.29
C CYS A 110 2.34 23.30 -4.29
N VAL A 111 3.43 24.01 -4.53
CA VAL A 111 3.47 25.48 -4.62
C VAL A 111 4.03 25.91 -5.96
N VAL A 112 3.57 27.08 -6.44
CA VAL A 112 4.08 27.69 -7.66
C VAL A 112 5.58 28.02 -7.47
N GLY A 113 6.39 27.60 -8.42
CA GLY A 113 7.82 27.89 -8.50
C GLY A 113 8.12 29.10 -9.39
N ALA A 114 9.25 29.05 -10.09
CA ALA A 114 9.61 30.11 -11.03
C ALA A 114 8.70 30.07 -12.27
N CYS A 115 8.36 31.24 -12.81
CA CYS A 115 7.68 31.31 -14.10
C CYS A 115 8.60 30.79 -15.21
N SER A 116 8.01 30.06 -16.16
CA SER A 116 8.69 29.71 -17.40
C SER A 116 9.12 30.97 -18.15
N ASP A 117 10.17 30.86 -18.97
CA ASP A 117 10.68 31.98 -19.77
C ASP A 117 9.54 32.67 -20.56
N GLY A 118 9.42 33.98 -20.37
CA GLY A 118 8.39 34.78 -21.02
C GLY A 118 7.02 34.75 -20.33
N PHE A 119 6.90 34.21 -19.12
CA PHE A 119 5.67 34.28 -18.33
C PHE A 119 5.89 35.02 -17.01
N VAL A 120 4.83 35.66 -16.51
CA VAL A 120 4.81 36.41 -15.25
C VAL A 120 3.50 36.11 -14.51
N GLY A 121 3.56 35.90 -13.20
CA GLY A 121 2.39 35.88 -12.32
C GLY A 121 2.06 37.32 -11.88
N LEU A 122 0.87 37.81 -12.22
CA LEU A 122 0.44 39.20 -11.95
C LEU A 122 -0.64 39.29 -10.87
N ASP A 123 -1.16 38.18 -10.39
CA ASP A 123 -2.22 38.11 -9.40
C ASP A 123 -1.96 36.97 -8.39
N ASP A 124 -2.94 36.75 -7.50
CA ASP A 124 -2.93 35.68 -6.51
C ASP A 124 -3.46 34.35 -7.08
N GLU A 125 -3.69 34.25 -8.39
CA GLU A 125 -4.06 32.97 -9.02
C GLU A 125 -2.84 32.04 -9.07
N THR A 126 -3.11 30.74 -9.18
CA THR A 126 -2.05 29.73 -9.11
C THR A 126 -1.38 29.52 -10.48
N GLY A 127 -0.29 30.22 -10.75
CA GLY A 127 0.50 30.05 -11.97
C GLY A 127 1.27 31.30 -12.42
N CYS A 128 1.67 31.30 -13.69
CA CYS A 128 2.22 32.46 -14.39
C CYS A 128 1.46 32.68 -15.70
N GLU A 129 0.34 33.38 -15.60
CA GLU A 129 -0.68 33.47 -16.63
C GLU A 129 -0.30 34.46 -17.74
N TYR A 130 0.59 35.40 -17.44
CA TYR A 130 0.85 36.54 -18.31
C TYR A 130 2.06 36.30 -19.21
N ALA A 131 1.81 36.09 -20.51
CA ALA A 131 2.86 35.92 -21.51
C ALA A 131 3.44 37.26 -22.00
N CYS A 132 4.76 37.40 -21.99
CA CYS A 132 5.53 38.52 -22.52
C CYS A 132 6.34 38.11 -23.77
N PRO A 133 6.46 38.99 -24.80
CA PRO A 133 5.83 40.31 -24.89
C PRO A 133 4.35 40.22 -25.28
N VAL A 134 3.50 41.07 -24.70
CA VAL A 134 2.12 41.23 -25.17
C VAL A 134 2.08 41.91 -26.54
N PHE A 135 1.10 41.57 -27.37
CA PHE A 135 0.93 42.19 -28.69
C PHE A 135 0.04 43.45 -28.60
N PRO A 136 0.43 44.57 -29.22
CA PRO A 136 1.65 44.80 -30.00
C PRO A 136 2.91 44.78 -29.14
N THR A 137 4.00 44.18 -29.64
CA THR A 137 5.26 43.96 -28.88
C THR A 137 5.84 45.27 -28.40
N GLN A 138 5.48 45.66 -27.18
CA GLN A 138 6.09 46.78 -26.49
C GLN A 138 7.14 46.23 -25.53
N ALA A 139 8.29 46.90 -25.47
CA ALA A 139 9.25 46.74 -24.39
C ALA A 139 8.67 47.41 -23.12
N GLU A 140 7.50 46.96 -22.67
CA GLU A 140 7.04 47.29 -21.32
C GLU A 140 7.87 46.41 -20.40
N GLU A 141 8.46 47.01 -19.37
CA GLU A 141 9.04 46.21 -18.29
C GLU A 141 7.87 45.40 -17.71
N CYS A 142 7.92 44.06 -17.81
CA CYS A 142 6.89 43.17 -17.27
C CYS A 142 6.97 43.22 -15.73
N ASN A 143 6.47 44.30 -15.15
CA ASN A 143 6.87 44.79 -13.83
C ASN A 143 5.91 44.48 -12.69
N GLY A 144 4.87 43.66 -12.92
CA GLY A 144 3.86 43.42 -11.89
C GLY A 144 2.91 44.60 -11.78
#